data_AF-A0A9P5VHW5-F1
#
_entry.id   AF-A0A9P5VHW5-F1
#
_cell.length_a   1.000
_cell.length_b   1.000
_cell.length_c   1.000
_cell.angle_alpha   90.00
_cell.angle_beta   90.00
_cell.angle_gamma   90.00
#
_symmetry.space_group_name_H-M   'P 1'
#
loop_
_entity.id
_entity.type
_entity.pdbx_description
1 polymer ?
#
loop_
_entity_poly.entity_id
_entity_poly.type
_entity_poly.pdbx_seq_one_letter_code
_entity_poly.pdbx_strand_id
1 'polypeptide(L)'
;MAEQFSLKTTQKNIKAEAEEDERERNSGNKNQMNAAIYPIKDRIPDVNSPQVKAWVAEIDWSKVPDIPVAKGLKDAPRFPDCPPKEKVDPTSCWWSCDGCVAPSDIMTCPIQNNWGLTYDDGPTEASRELMAHLQSKKISATFFIVGSRVLEFPDILKEEVAQGHHLAMHTWSHAGLTTLTNHQIVAEVRWTEKIIRDVTGLTMKYIRPPY
;
A
#
# COMPACT_ATOMS: atom_id res chain seq x y z
N MET A 1 4.26 -40.73 1.63
CA MET A 1 2.92 -40.63 1.00
C MET A 1 2.06 -39.47 1.51
N ALA A 2 2.36 -38.83 2.66
CA ALA A 2 1.60 -37.68 3.17
C ALA A 2 1.88 -36.34 2.45
N GLU A 3 3.12 -36.07 2.02
CA GLU A 3 3.49 -34.80 1.37
C GLU A 3 2.86 -34.59 -0.01
N GLN A 4 2.74 -35.65 -0.81
CA GLN A 4 2.07 -35.57 -2.12
C GLN A 4 0.56 -35.34 -2.01
N PHE A 5 -0.05 -35.72 -0.87
CA PHE A 5 -1.46 -35.46 -0.61
C PHE A 5 -1.69 -34.00 -0.20
N SER A 6 -0.78 -33.43 0.60
CA SER A 6 -0.84 -32.03 1.03
C SER A 6 -0.70 -31.05 -0.15
N LEU A 7 0.26 -31.26 -1.04
CA LEU A 7 0.48 -30.38 -2.21
C LEU A 7 -0.67 -30.43 -3.21
N LYS A 8 -1.29 -31.61 -3.40
CA LYS A 8 -2.46 -31.76 -4.27
C LYS A 8 -3.70 -31.08 -3.70
N THR A 9 -3.87 -31.10 -2.38
CA THR A 9 -4.96 -30.38 -1.71
C THR A 9 -4.77 -28.87 -1.81
N THR A 10 -3.55 -28.35 -1.58
CA THR A 10 -3.26 -26.92 -1.70
C THR A 10 -3.46 -26.40 -3.12
N GLN A 11 -2.97 -27.11 -4.15
CA GLN A 11 -3.19 -26.71 -5.56
C GLN A 11 -4.66 -26.80 -6.00
N LYS A 12 -5.43 -27.73 -5.43
CA LYS A 12 -6.86 -27.87 -5.71
C LYS A 12 -7.66 -26.74 -5.06
N ASN A 13 -7.25 -26.29 -3.88
CA ASN A 13 -7.88 -25.16 -3.19
C ASN A 13 -7.59 -23.82 -3.90
N ILE A 14 -6.35 -23.59 -4.35
CA ILE A 14 -5.99 -22.38 -5.11
C ILE A 14 -6.73 -22.31 -6.45
N LYS A 15 -6.90 -23.45 -7.13
CA LYS A 15 -7.71 -23.51 -8.38
C LYS A 15 -9.19 -23.28 -8.12
N ALA A 16 -9.73 -23.81 -7.02
CA ALA A 16 -11.13 -23.61 -6.67
C ALA A 16 -11.42 -22.13 -6.32
N GLU A 17 -10.53 -21.48 -5.58
CA GLU A 17 -10.61 -20.04 -5.28
C GLU A 17 -10.50 -19.19 -6.55
N ALA A 18 -9.60 -19.53 -7.48
CA ALA A 18 -9.47 -18.82 -8.75
C ALA A 18 -10.69 -19.01 -9.68
N GLU A 19 -11.29 -20.21 -9.70
CA GLU A 19 -12.49 -20.52 -10.49
C GLU A 19 -13.76 -19.89 -9.90
N GLU A 20 -13.86 -19.77 -8.58
CA GLU A 20 -14.95 -19.05 -7.89
C GLU A 20 -14.85 -17.54 -8.16
N ASP A 21 -13.64 -16.98 -8.08
CA ASP A 21 -13.34 -15.58 -8.40
C ASP A 21 -13.58 -15.25 -9.90
N GLU A 22 -13.44 -16.22 -10.80
CA GLU A 22 -13.78 -16.07 -12.23
C GLU A 22 -15.29 -16.22 -12.50
N ARG A 23 -16.00 -17.01 -11.70
CA ARG A 23 -17.47 -17.11 -11.75
C ARG A 23 -18.16 -15.86 -11.22
N GLU A 24 -17.65 -15.28 -10.13
CA GLU A 24 -18.17 -14.01 -9.60
C GLU A 24 -17.94 -12.85 -10.57
N ARG A 25 -16.80 -12.81 -11.27
CA ARG A 25 -16.51 -11.83 -12.34
C ARG A 25 -17.47 -11.90 -13.53
N ASN A 26 -18.00 -13.09 -13.86
CA ASN A 26 -18.88 -13.31 -15.01
C ASN A 26 -20.38 -13.22 -14.67
N SER A 27 -20.75 -13.16 -13.39
CA SER A 27 -22.13 -13.04 -12.90
C SER A 27 -22.54 -11.57 -12.81
N GLY A 28 -22.86 -10.94 -13.95
CA GLY A 28 -23.75 -9.78 -14.20
C GLY A 28 -24.11 -8.68 -13.17
N ASN A 29 -23.51 -8.64 -11.98
CA ASN A 29 -23.72 -7.69 -10.89
C ASN A 29 -22.40 -6.93 -10.71
N LYS A 30 -22.15 -5.97 -11.60
CA LYS A 30 -20.86 -5.28 -11.69
C LYS A 30 -20.63 -4.43 -10.44
N ASN A 31 -19.49 -4.67 -9.78
CA ASN A 31 -18.73 -3.73 -8.96
C ASN A 31 -19.33 -3.28 -7.63
N GLN A 32 -19.53 -4.18 -6.67
CA GLN A 32 -19.38 -3.75 -5.29
C GLN A 32 -18.40 -4.69 -4.59
N MET A 33 -17.17 -4.21 -4.36
CA MET A 33 -16.22 -4.96 -3.55
C MET A 33 -16.85 -5.25 -2.20
N ASN A 34 -16.72 -6.49 -1.74
CA ASN A 34 -17.13 -6.85 -0.39
C ASN A 34 -16.15 -6.23 0.61
N ALA A 35 -16.42 -5.01 1.07
CA ALA A 35 -15.55 -4.28 2.00
C ALA A 35 -15.30 -5.05 3.31
N ALA A 36 -16.16 -6.01 3.68
CA ALA A 36 -16.03 -6.78 4.93
C ALA A 36 -14.84 -7.75 4.95
N ILE A 37 -14.23 -8.08 3.81
CA ILE A 37 -13.04 -8.95 3.75
C ILE A 37 -11.73 -8.18 3.98
N TYR A 38 -11.81 -6.85 4.04
CA TYR A 38 -10.66 -5.98 4.22
C TYR A 38 -10.54 -5.47 5.66
N PRO A 39 -9.34 -5.05 6.10
CA PRO A 39 -9.16 -4.43 7.40
C PRO A 39 -10.02 -3.17 7.56
N ILE A 40 -10.22 -2.75 8.81
CA ILE A 40 -10.97 -1.55 9.11
C ILE A 40 -10.24 -0.31 8.55
N LYS A 41 -11.01 0.63 8.00
CA LYS A 41 -10.48 1.89 7.48
C LYS A 41 -9.65 2.63 8.53
N ASP A 42 -8.48 3.14 8.10
CA ASP A 42 -7.55 3.95 8.90
C ASP A 42 -7.11 3.29 10.21
N ARG A 43 -7.06 1.95 10.25
CA ARG A 43 -6.48 1.17 11.34
C ARG A 43 -5.39 0.24 10.82
N ILE A 44 -4.33 0.09 11.60
CA ILE A 44 -3.25 -0.86 11.31
C ILE A 44 -3.88 -2.26 11.19
N PRO A 45 -3.66 -3.01 10.09
CA PRO A 45 -4.24 -4.33 9.93
C PRO A 45 -3.78 -5.33 10.99
N ASP A 46 -4.65 -6.28 11.33
CA ASP A 46 -4.34 -7.33 12.32
C ASP A 46 -3.29 -8.31 11.76
N VAL A 47 -2.11 -8.29 12.38
CA VAL A 47 -0.99 -9.17 12.05
C VAL A 47 -1.26 -10.65 12.36
N ASN A 48 -2.26 -10.94 13.18
CA ASN A 48 -2.63 -12.31 13.53
C ASN A 48 -3.62 -12.95 12.56
N SER A 49 -4.16 -12.17 11.63
CA SER A 49 -5.07 -12.67 10.59
C SER A 49 -4.38 -13.77 9.74
N PRO A 50 -5.13 -14.78 9.26
CA PRO A 50 -4.57 -15.84 8.41
C PRO A 50 -3.85 -15.29 7.19
N GLN A 51 -4.41 -14.23 6.58
CA GLN A 51 -3.86 -13.57 5.40
C GLN A 51 -2.48 -12.95 5.68
N VAL A 52 -2.34 -12.19 6.77
CA VAL A 52 -1.05 -11.55 7.10
C VAL A 52 -0.02 -12.60 7.51
N LYS A 53 -0.41 -13.64 8.24
CA LYS A 53 0.49 -14.76 8.56
C LYS A 53 1.03 -15.45 7.31
N ALA A 54 0.19 -15.66 6.30
CA ALA A 54 0.63 -16.22 5.03
C ALA A 54 1.68 -15.33 4.34
N TRP A 55 1.41 -14.02 4.23
CA TRP A 55 2.37 -13.09 3.63
C TRP A 55 3.68 -12.97 4.41
N VAL A 56 3.62 -12.97 5.74
CA VAL A 56 4.81 -12.95 6.61
C VAL A 56 5.65 -14.20 6.42
N ALA A 57 5.03 -15.36 6.18
CA ALA A 57 5.74 -16.62 5.95
C ALA A 57 6.49 -16.67 4.59
N GLU A 58 6.12 -15.82 3.63
CA GLU A 58 6.79 -15.71 2.32
C GLU A 58 8.11 -14.91 2.38
N ILE A 59 8.34 -14.17 3.47
CA ILE A 59 9.47 -13.23 3.57
C ILE A 59 10.73 -13.94 4.08
N ASP A 60 11.85 -13.69 3.41
CA ASP A 60 13.18 -14.03 3.89
C ASP A 60 13.63 -13.01 4.95
N TRP A 61 13.28 -13.30 6.21
CA TRP A 61 13.54 -12.45 7.36
C TRP A 61 15.04 -12.20 7.63
N SER A 62 15.94 -13.02 7.07
CA SER A 62 17.39 -12.80 7.21
C SER A 62 17.88 -11.55 6.48
N LYS A 63 17.09 -11.04 5.53
CA LYS A 63 17.39 -9.82 4.75
C LYS A 63 16.68 -8.58 5.27
N VAL A 64 15.76 -8.73 6.22
CA VAL A 64 14.99 -7.62 6.76
C VAL A 64 15.73 -7.08 7.99
N PRO A 65 16.04 -5.77 8.04
CA PRO A 65 16.72 -5.20 9.19
C PRO A 65 15.80 -5.23 10.42
N ASP A 66 16.40 -5.51 11.59
CA ASP A 66 15.72 -5.48 12.88
C ASP A 66 15.91 -4.10 13.52
N ILE A 67 15.12 -3.13 13.06
CA ILE A 67 15.19 -1.75 13.53
C ILE A 67 14.20 -1.56 14.69
N PRO A 68 14.62 -0.99 15.83
CA PRO A 68 13.72 -0.70 16.93
C PRO A 68 12.56 0.21 16.51
N VAL A 69 11.35 -0.14 16.95
CA VAL A 69 10.15 0.64 16.69
C VAL A 69 10.22 1.99 17.41
N ALA A 70 10.06 3.07 16.64
CA ALA A 70 9.99 4.42 17.16
C ALA A 70 8.74 4.63 18.02
N LYS A 71 8.85 5.50 19.02
CA LYS A 71 7.66 5.98 19.72
C LYS A 71 6.90 6.93 18.81
N GLY A 72 5.58 6.83 18.78
CA GLY A 72 4.74 7.86 18.19
C GLY A 72 4.64 9.09 19.08
N LEU A 73 4.27 10.24 18.49
CA LEU A 73 3.96 11.45 19.24
C LEU A 73 2.81 11.20 20.22
N LYS A 74 2.88 11.82 21.41
CA LYS A 74 1.91 11.63 22.50
C LYS A 74 0.44 11.84 22.05
N ASP A 75 0.19 12.92 21.32
CA ASP A 75 -1.15 13.31 20.87
C ASP A 75 -1.44 12.89 19.42
N ALA A 76 -0.46 12.26 18.76
CA ALA A 76 -0.59 11.80 17.38
C ALA A 76 0.27 10.52 17.15
N PRO A 77 -0.11 9.36 17.70
CA PRO A 77 0.76 8.18 17.78
C PRO A 77 1.16 7.56 16.44
N ARG A 78 0.51 7.95 15.34
CA ARG A 78 0.86 7.53 13.97
C ARG A 78 2.02 8.31 13.38
N PHE A 79 2.34 9.46 13.97
CA PHE A 79 3.46 10.29 13.57
C PHE A 79 4.67 9.89 14.43
N PRO A 80 5.84 9.63 13.83
CA PRO A 80 7.02 9.28 14.59
C PRO A 80 7.51 10.46 15.44
N ASP A 81 7.86 10.20 16.69
CA ASP A 81 8.62 11.13 17.52
C ASP A 81 10.09 11.05 17.12
N CYS A 82 10.62 12.12 16.55
CA CYS A 82 12.00 12.16 16.08
C CYS A 82 12.97 12.02 17.26
N PRO A 83 13.89 11.03 17.25
CA PRO A 83 14.93 10.98 18.27
C PRO A 83 15.79 12.24 18.19
N PRO A 84 16.38 12.69 19.32
CA PRO A 84 17.41 13.72 19.29
C PRO A 84 18.49 13.35 18.28
N LYS A 85 19.05 14.34 17.56
CA LYS A 85 20.01 14.10 16.47
C LYS A 85 21.22 13.27 16.90
N GLU A 86 21.62 13.37 18.16
CA GLU A 86 22.75 12.63 18.75
C GLU A 86 22.42 11.15 19.00
N LYS A 87 21.16 10.75 18.85
CA LYS A 87 20.64 9.39 19.10
C LYS A 87 20.00 8.75 17.87
N VAL A 88 20.08 9.39 16.70
CA VAL A 88 19.64 8.76 15.45
C VAL A 88 20.61 7.60 15.15
N ASP A 89 20.08 6.39 15.05
CA ASP A 89 20.88 5.24 14.63
C ASP A 89 21.33 5.48 13.18
N PRO A 90 22.64 5.47 12.87
CA PRO A 90 23.15 5.72 11.53
C PRO A 90 22.71 4.66 10.50
N THR A 91 22.19 3.53 10.94
CA THR A 91 21.59 2.50 10.09
C THR A 91 20.09 2.72 9.84
N SER A 92 19.48 3.68 10.52
CA SER A 92 18.08 4.04 10.39
C SER A 92 17.91 5.31 9.54
N CYS A 93 17.12 5.23 8.48
CA CYS A 93 16.92 6.34 7.53
C CYS A 93 15.53 6.98 7.73
N TRP A 94 15.48 8.24 8.17
CA TRP A 94 14.24 8.91 8.60
C TRP A 94 14.07 10.25 7.91
N TRP A 95 13.43 10.24 6.73
CA TRP A 95 13.26 11.45 5.93
C TRP A 95 12.64 12.62 6.71
N SER A 96 11.59 12.39 7.53
CA SER A 96 10.91 13.45 8.29
C SER A 96 11.77 14.09 9.39
N CYS A 97 12.83 13.42 9.86
CA CYS A 97 13.63 13.89 11.00
C CYS A 97 14.96 14.52 10.58
N ASP A 98 15.64 13.93 9.59
CA ASP A 98 16.96 14.39 9.16
C ASP A 98 17.12 14.50 7.63
N GLY A 99 16.06 14.25 6.86
CA GLY A 99 16.09 14.28 5.41
C GLY A 99 16.87 13.11 4.80
N CYS A 100 17.08 12.02 5.55
CA CYS A 100 17.76 10.85 5.03
C CYS A 100 17.02 10.27 3.82
N VAL A 101 17.80 9.88 2.82
CA VAL A 101 17.36 9.23 1.59
C VAL A 101 18.26 8.02 1.33
N ALA A 102 17.66 6.88 1.04
CA ALA A 102 18.40 5.68 0.64
C ALA A 102 18.89 5.81 -0.82
N PRO A 103 19.96 5.11 -1.23
CA PRO A 103 20.45 5.14 -2.61
C PRO A 103 19.41 4.73 -3.67
N SER A 104 18.42 3.95 -3.28
CA SER A 104 17.31 3.51 -4.15
C SER A 104 16.13 4.47 -4.19
N ASP A 105 16.11 5.52 -3.37
CA ASP A 105 14.99 6.43 -3.29
C ASP A 105 14.96 7.38 -4.49
N ILE A 106 13.76 7.61 -5.00
CA ILE A 106 13.53 8.50 -6.13
C ILE A 106 13.08 9.86 -5.59
N MET A 107 14.03 10.80 -5.54
CA MET A 107 13.81 12.14 -4.99
C MET A 107 13.76 13.24 -6.05
N THR A 108 14.22 12.94 -7.27
CA THR A 108 14.30 13.90 -8.37
C THR A 108 13.90 13.27 -9.69
N CYS A 109 13.42 14.09 -10.62
CA CYS A 109 13.22 13.66 -11.99
C CYS A 109 14.59 13.51 -12.67
N PRO A 110 14.89 12.37 -13.33
CA PRO A 110 16.20 12.15 -13.96
C PRO A 110 16.41 13.00 -15.21
N ILE A 111 15.33 13.49 -15.82
CA ILE A 111 15.36 14.32 -17.02
C ILE A 111 15.24 15.79 -16.61
N GLN A 112 16.18 16.61 -17.10
CA GLN A 112 16.19 18.04 -16.85
C GLN A 112 14.91 18.70 -17.39
N ASN A 113 14.38 19.67 -16.64
CA ASN A 113 13.15 20.42 -16.93
C ASN A 113 11.85 19.59 -16.90
N ASN A 114 11.89 18.33 -16.44
CA ASN A 114 10.68 17.57 -16.13
C ASN A 114 10.23 17.81 -14.68
N TRP A 115 8.91 17.77 -14.49
CA TRP A 115 8.26 17.92 -13.19
C TRP A 115 7.40 16.68 -12.92
N GLY A 116 7.58 16.05 -11.77
CA GLY A 116 6.77 14.92 -11.32
C GLY A 116 5.68 15.42 -10.38
N LEU A 117 4.48 15.62 -10.90
CA LEU A 117 3.34 16.01 -10.07
C LEU A 117 2.81 14.79 -9.30
N THR A 118 2.69 14.91 -7.99
CA THR A 118 2.25 13.82 -7.12
C THR A 118 1.21 14.27 -6.13
N TYR A 119 0.23 13.41 -5.84
CA TYR A 119 -0.81 13.64 -4.84
C TYR A 119 -0.89 12.44 -3.91
N ASP A 120 -0.87 12.72 -2.62
CA ASP A 120 -0.93 11.70 -1.56
C ASP A 120 -2.35 11.64 -0.97
N ASP A 121 -2.60 10.63 -0.13
CA ASP A 121 -3.81 10.46 0.69
C ASP A 121 -5.12 10.13 -0.04
N GLY A 122 -5.05 10.03 -1.37
CA GLY A 122 -6.17 9.65 -2.22
C GLY A 122 -6.47 8.14 -2.23
N PRO A 123 -7.58 7.74 -2.87
CA PRO A 123 -8.62 8.60 -3.44
C PRO A 123 -9.49 9.30 -2.38
N THR A 124 -10.08 10.44 -2.74
CA THR A 124 -11.07 11.18 -1.92
C THR A 124 -12.20 11.69 -2.81
N GLU A 125 -13.25 12.27 -2.23
CA GLU A 125 -14.32 12.94 -2.99
C GLU A 125 -13.78 14.03 -3.93
N ALA A 126 -12.72 14.74 -3.53
CA ALA A 126 -12.10 15.81 -4.31
C ALA A 126 -11.23 15.30 -5.49
N SER A 127 -10.88 14.01 -5.52
CA SER A 127 -10.02 13.44 -6.57
C SER A 127 -10.59 13.65 -7.98
N ARG A 128 -11.92 13.60 -8.16
CA ARG A 128 -12.55 13.81 -9.48
C ARG A 128 -12.37 15.24 -9.99
N GLU A 129 -12.52 16.24 -9.11
CA GLU A 129 -12.31 17.65 -9.48
C GLU A 129 -10.84 17.88 -9.88
N LEU A 130 -9.92 17.32 -9.11
CA LEU A 130 -8.50 17.36 -9.41
C LEU A 130 -8.19 16.70 -10.77
N MET A 131 -8.67 15.48 -11.01
CA MET A 131 -8.46 14.78 -12.29
C MET A 131 -9.04 15.56 -13.47
N ALA A 132 -10.25 16.14 -13.32
CA ALA A 132 -10.83 16.99 -14.37
C ALA A 132 -9.94 18.21 -14.69
N HIS A 133 -9.36 18.84 -13.65
CA HIS A 133 -8.41 19.92 -13.86
C HIS A 133 -7.14 19.44 -14.60
N LEU A 134 -6.53 18.34 -14.15
CA LEU A 134 -5.34 17.75 -14.77
C LEU A 134 -5.60 17.39 -16.24
N GLN A 135 -6.75 16.76 -16.53
CA GLN A 135 -7.18 16.42 -17.88
C GLN A 135 -7.35 17.67 -18.75
N SER A 136 -7.93 18.76 -18.23
CA SER A 136 -8.07 20.04 -18.97
C SER A 136 -6.71 20.63 -19.38
N LYS A 137 -5.66 20.32 -18.62
CA LYS A 137 -4.28 20.72 -18.88
C LYS A 137 -3.48 19.66 -19.65
N LYS A 138 -4.07 18.50 -19.95
CA LYS A 138 -3.40 17.33 -20.54
C LYS A 138 -2.19 16.88 -19.71
N ILE A 139 -2.31 16.95 -18.39
CA ILE A 139 -1.28 16.56 -17.42
C ILE A 139 -1.65 15.22 -16.80
N SER A 140 -0.69 14.29 -16.77
CA SER A 140 -0.74 13.10 -15.92
C SER A 140 0.01 13.37 -14.60
N ALA A 141 -0.38 12.68 -13.54
CA ALA A 141 0.22 12.79 -12.21
C ALA A 141 0.42 11.39 -11.64
N THR A 142 1.16 11.28 -10.52
CA THR A 142 1.18 10.07 -9.70
C THR A 142 0.27 10.25 -8.48
N PHE A 143 -0.64 9.32 -8.26
CA PHE A 143 -1.45 9.26 -7.05
C PHE A 143 -0.88 8.19 -6.11
N PHE A 144 -0.53 8.59 -4.89
CA PHE A 144 -0.10 7.71 -3.82
C PHE A 144 -1.31 7.33 -2.97
N ILE A 145 -1.73 6.08 -3.13
CA ILE A 145 -3.02 5.56 -2.69
C ILE A 145 -2.94 5.03 -1.26
N VAL A 146 -3.76 5.58 -0.38
CA VAL A 146 -4.02 4.99 0.93
C VAL A 146 -5.05 3.89 0.75
N GLY A 147 -4.64 2.64 0.99
CA GLY A 147 -5.44 1.45 0.67
C GLY A 147 -6.83 1.47 1.31
N SER A 148 -6.95 1.96 2.54
CA SER A 148 -8.24 2.06 3.24
C SER A 148 -9.26 2.95 2.53
N ARG A 149 -8.83 3.95 1.75
CA ARG A 149 -9.71 4.90 1.05
C ARG A 149 -10.36 4.28 -0.18
N VAL A 150 -9.74 3.23 -0.73
CA VAL A 150 -10.28 2.47 -1.85
C VAL A 150 -11.57 1.72 -1.46
N LEU A 151 -11.79 1.45 -0.17
CA LEU A 151 -13.05 0.88 0.31
C LEU A 151 -14.25 1.79 0.01
N GLU A 152 -14.05 3.10 0.06
CA GLU A 152 -15.10 4.10 -0.16
C GLU A 152 -15.13 4.58 -1.61
N PHE A 153 -13.97 4.63 -2.26
CA PHE A 153 -13.83 5.22 -3.60
C PHE A 153 -13.20 4.28 -4.64
N PRO A 154 -13.67 3.03 -4.81
CA PRO A 154 -13.09 2.10 -5.76
C PRO A 154 -13.27 2.57 -7.22
N ASP A 155 -14.36 3.28 -7.52
CA ASP A 155 -14.62 3.80 -8.86
C ASP A 155 -13.71 4.98 -9.20
N ILE A 156 -13.34 5.82 -8.21
CA ILE A 156 -12.37 6.90 -8.41
C ILE A 156 -10.99 6.30 -8.75
N LEU A 157 -10.57 5.26 -8.05
CA LEU A 157 -9.30 4.57 -8.36
C LEU A 157 -9.30 4.01 -9.80
N LYS A 158 -10.41 3.44 -10.27
CA LYS A 158 -10.53 2.98 -11.67
C LYS A 158 -10.44 4.14 -12.66
N GLU A 159 -11.04 5.29 -12.33
CA GLU A 159 -10.95 6.49 -13.16
C GLU A 159 -9.53 7.06 -13.20
N GLU A 160 -8.79 7.02 -12.10
CA GLU A 160 -7.38 7.43 -12.06
C GLU A 160 -6.56 6.62 -13.09
N VAL A 161 -6.77 5.30 -13.13
CA VAL A 161 -6.15 4.42 -14.13
C VAL A 161 -6.64 4.74 -15.55
N ALA A 162 -7.95 4.88 -15.75
CA ALA A 162 -8.55 5.10 -17.06
C ALA A 162 -8.12 6.43 -17.71
N GLN A 163 -7.80 7.44 -16.91
CA GLN A 163 -7.31 8.74 -17.36
C GLN A 163 -5.78 8.76 -17.60
N GLY A 164 -5.10 7.63 -17.40
CA GLY A 164 -3.67 7.50 -17.66
C GLY A 164 -2.77 8.07 -16.55
N HIS A 165 -3.30 8.22 -15.34
CA HIS A 165 -2.47 8.58 -14.18
C HIS A 165 -1.66 7.37 -13.71
N HIS A 166 -0.51 7.65 -13.08
CA HIS A 166 0.31 6.63 -12.44
C HIS A 166 -0.19 6.41 -11.02
N LEU A 167 -0.19 5.16 -10.56
CA LEU A 167 -0.56 4.80 -9.19
C LEU A 167 0.65 4.27 -8.43
N ALA A 168 0.73 4.62 -7.16
CA ALA A 168 1.70 4.10 -6.20
C ALA A 168 1.03 3.93 -4.83
N MET A 169 1.65 3.20 -3.91
CA MET A 169 1.07 2.94 -2.59
C MET A 169 1.45 4.01 -1.57
N HIS A 170 0.57 4.26 -0.61
CA HIS A 170 0.80 5.11 0.55
C HIS A 170 0.39 4.43 1.86
N THR A 171 0.61 3.11 1.95
CA THR A 171 0.20 2.22 3.05
C THR A 171 -1.31 2.08 3.19
N TRP A 172 -1.77 1.31 4.17
CA TRP A 172 -3.20 1.03 4.38
C TRP A 172 -3.83 2.08 5.29
N SER A 173 -3.21 2.34 6.44
CA SER A 173 -3.76 3.16 7.51
C SER A 173 -3.12 4.55 7.63
N HIS A 174 -2.12 4.82 6.77
CA HIS A 174 -1.33 6.05 6.80
C HIS A 174 -0.57 6.24 8.14
N ALA A 175 -0.03 5.15 8.67
CA ALA A 175 0.85 5.19 9.83
C ALA A 175 2.31 5.36 9.40
N GLY A 176 3.08 6.15 10.15
CA GLY A 176 4.52 6.29 9.92
C GLY A 176 5.21 4.94 10.13
N LEU A 177 5.87 4.42 9.11
CA LEU A 177 6.38 3.05 9.11
C LEU A 177 7.40 2.78 10.22
N THR A 178 8.14 3.80 10.65
CA THR A 178 9.09 3.69 11.78
C THR A 178 8.40 3.44 13.13
N THR A 179 7.10 3.72 13.25
CA THR A 179 6.28 3.41 14.45
C THR A 179 5.69 1.99 14.43
N LEU A 180 6.01 1.20 13.41
CA LEU A 180 5.46 -0.14 13.20
C LEU A 180 6.55 -1.21 13.28
N THR A 181 6.16 -2.39 13.78
CA THR A 181 6.96 -3.61 13.64
C THR A 181 7.03 -4.05 12.17
N ASN A 182 8.05 -4.81 11.79
CA ASN A 182 8.16 -5.32 10.42
C ASN A 182 6.92 -6.11 9.96
N HIS A 183 6.29 -6.90 10.85
CA HIS A 183 5.05 -7.62 10.52
C HIS A 183 3.87 -6.66 10.24
N GLN A 184 3.78 -5.55 10.97
CA GLN A 184 2.78 -4.51 10.70
C GLN A 184 3.05 -3.80 9.38
N ILE A 185 4.33 -3.50 9.06
CA ILE A 185 4.71 -2.91 7.76
C ILE A 185 4.29 -3.84 6.61
N VAL A 186 4.54 -5.15 6.73
CA VAL A 186 4.08 -6.14 5.74
C VAL A 186 2.56 -6.07 5.58
N ALA A 187 1.83 -6.00 6.69
CA ALA A 187 0.37 -5.92 6.66
C ALA A 187 -0.12 -4.64 5.97
N GLU A 188 0.45 -3.48 6.31
CA GLU A 188 0.17 -2.18 5.69
C GLU A 188 0.38 -2.19 4.17
N VAL A 189 1.52 -2.72 3.71
CA VAL A 189 1.86 -2.75 2.28
C VAL A 189 1.00 -3.75 1.52
N ARG A 190 0.87 -4.99 2.04
CA ARG A 190 0.21 -6.08 1.31
C ARG A 190 -1.31 -5.89 1.23
N TRP A 191 -1.95 -5.31 2.24
CA TRP A 191 -3.38 -4.99 2.15
C TRP A 191 -3.65 -3.89 1.13
N THR A 192 -2.79 -2.87 1.05
CA THR A 192 -2.88 -1.83 0.02
C THR A 192 -2.62 -2.39 -1.37
N GLU A 193 -1.61 -3.25 -1.53
CA GLU A 193 -1.36 -3.96 -2.80
C GLU A 193 -2.58 -4.79 -3.23
N LYS A 194 -3.16 -5.56 -2.30
CA LYS A 194 -4.31 -6.41 -2.56
C LYS A 194 -5.52 -5.60 -3.03
N ILE A 195 -5.91 -4.56 -2.31
CA ILE A 195 -7.12 -3.80 -2.67
C ILE A 195 -6.97 -3.07 -4.01
N ILE A 196 -5.78 -2.54 -4.31
CA ILE A 196 -5.51 -1.90 -5.60
C ILE A 196 -5.59 -2.94 -6.71
N ARG A 197 -5.00 -4.13 -6.52
CA ARG A 197 -5.05 -5.23 -7.50
C ARG A 197 -6.48 -5.72 -7.72
N ASP A 198 -7.26 -5.91 -6.66
CA ASP A 198 -8.63 -6.42 -6.78
C ASP A 198 -9.54 -5.41 -7.53
N VAL A 199 -9.29 -4.10 -7.37
CA VAL A 199 -10.06 -3.05 -8.05
C VAL A 199 -9.61 -2.81 -9.50
N THR A 200 -8.30 -2.82 -9.75
CA THR A 200 -7.71 -2.32 -11.01
C THR A 200 -7.03 -3.40 -11.86
N GLY A 201 -6.74 -4.56 -11.28
CA GLY A 201 -5.88 -5.59 -11.87
C GLY A 201 -4.39 -5.26 -11.86
N LEU A 202 -3.98 -4.09 -11.36
CA LEU A 202 -2.59 -3.63 -11.39
C LEU A 202 -1.79 -4.15 -10.19
N THR A 203 -0.48 -4.31 -10.39
CA THR A 203 0.49 -4.58 -9.32
C THR A 203 1.36 -3.36 -9.14
N MET A 204 1.36 -2.81 -7.93
CA MET A 204 2.11 -1.60 -7.62
C MET A 204 3.60 -1.90 -7.51
N LYS A 205 4.44 -0.98 -8.02
CA LYS A 205 5.91 -1.08 -7.96
C LYS A 205 6.54 -0.07 -7.02
N TYR A 206 5.79 0.97 -6.66
CA TYR A 206 6.28 2.12 -5.92
C TYR A 206 5.44 2.34 -4.68
N ILE A 207 6.10 2.81 -3.63
CA ILE A 207 5.50 3.26 -2.39
C ILE A 207 6.15 4.59 -2.00
N ARG A 208 5.34 5.50 -1.46
CA ARG A 208 5.84 6.59 -0.64
C ARG A 208 5.49 6.27 0.80
N PRO A 209 6.45 6.15 1.72
CA PRO A 209 6.14 6.02 3.14
C PRO A 209 5.39 7.26 3.66
N PRO A 210 4.40 7.12 4.57
CA PRO A 210 3.78 8.26 5.24
C PRO A 210 4.74 9.03 6.12
N TYR A 211 4.65 10.36 6.01
CA TYR A 211 5.41 11.39 6.75
C TYR A 211 6.89 11.53 6.38
#